data_AF-A0A372JVB3-F1
#
_entry.id   AF-A0A372JVB3-F1
#
_cell.length_a   1.000
_cell.length_b   1.000
_cell.length_c   1.000
_cell.angle_alpha   90.00
_cell.angle_beta   90.00
_cell.angle_gamma   90.00
#
_symmetry.space_group_name_H-M   'P 1'
#
loop_
_entity.id
_entity.type
_entity.pdbx_description
1 polymer ?
#
loop_
_entity_poly.entity_id
_entity_poly.type
_entity_poly.pdbx_seq_one_letter_code
_entity_poly.pdbx_strand_id
1 'polypeptide(L)'
;MTVRRPESTHAAPEVSVVRKCLEGPSRWLGGALKGRAAVATAAALTLCASGCAALPGGGRVTSVKAPERAEQADESYVRLIPVEPKNDWSPQEIVSGFLAASASFDDDHKVAKEYLANPNAWRPGPRPSIAVFDDRPEPKVFGSGDQLTVRINGTQLGIITTDGQYTAFQKSVQADYQLTRNAQHQWRISALPDALGQTMLLNKNDVDQVFRTFNLYYFAPDKQTLVPNGVFLPLVNREDLPQRLVQAVIAGPTTWLRGAVWSAFPHGTKLVGLSLDKDVATVDLSKEAASGDVEQMSAQLAWSLGQVSEIKQWRLRIEGRGVVTPEGKSEVQTFNDWQANTPDGTVGGEHRAYMIGAAGHLSTLGLNNFLSLPVVTSAPGRMARPAVSPDQHEVAGLSPDGRQLLSSDLNSNGVPRVLRTAKDPEGRFTPPCWDRQGTLWTVETSPGKSMLWKRERGKTLKPVWHWGLDGREIYALQVARDGVRVAVVAKIDGRKQVQVGRIAGSGDRIDAGSFVPVSSELAETDDLSWRDYNTLAVLGRKTPDTQVLPYLMPVDGSAVTSLGVGSLGEPLSIAAIPGGPVLIGTKSSSQHLVCHQSAYRERDSEWACNVAGSDPTYAF
;
A
#
# COMPACT_ATOMS: atom_id res chain seq x y z
N MET A 1 -58.44 43.01 -4.40
CA MET A 1 -58.59 41.59 -4.00
C MET A 1 -57.30 41.20 -3.29
N THR A 2 -57.07 41.44 -2.00
CA THR A 2 -57.93 41.35 -0.80
C THR A 2 -58.06 39.91 -0.28
N VAL A 3 -57.24 39.56 0.75
CA VAL A 3 -57.65 38.86 2.02
C VAL A 3 -57.87 37.32 1.95
N ARG A 4 -57.53 36.43 2.93
CA ARG A 4 -57.03 36.50 4.34
C ARG A 4 -56.24 35.23 4.78
N ARG A 5 -55.58 35.24 5.96
CA ARG A 5 -55.10 34.08 6.77
C ARG A 5 -56.25 33.37 7.56
N PRO A 6 -56.08 32.18 8.21
CA PRO A 6 -55.37 31.97 9.50
C PRO A 6 -54.34 30.79 9.48
N GLU A 7 -53.45 30.47 10.46
CA GLU A 7 -52.97 31.07 11.73
C GLU A 7 -53.28 30.35 13.09
N SER A 8 -52.49 29.32 13.47
CA SER A 8 -52.36 28.73 14.85
C SER A 8 -51.18 27.72 14.92
N THR A 9 -49.99 27.98 15.51
CA THR A 9 -49.54 27.99 16.94
C THR A 9 -49.20 26.65 17.61
N HIS A 10 -47.90 26.44 17.91
CA HIS A 10 -47.27 25.91 19.16
C HIS A 10 -45.74 25.76 18.87
N ALA A 11 -44.77 26.47 19.46
CA ALA A 11 -44.39 26.78 20.85
C ALA A 11 -43.13 25.96 21.27
N ALA A 12 -42.04 26.67 21.60
CA ALA A 12 -40.74 26.13 22.06
C ALA A 12 -40.65 26.09 23.60
N PRO A 13 -39.57 25.55 24.21
CA PRO A 13 -38.33 26.32 24.46
C PRO A 13 -37.04 25.51 24.15
N GLU A 14 -35.88 26.08 23.78
CA GLU A 14 -34.99 27.02 24.47
C GLU A 14 -34.33 26.44 25.75
N VAL A 15 -33.00 26.19 25.69
CA VAL A 15 -32.14 25.90 26.85
C VAL A 15 -30.81 26.61 26.65
N SER A 16 -30.42 27.48 27.59
CA SER A 16 -29.09 28.08 27.60
C SER A 16 -28.62 28.41 29.02
N VAL A 17 -27.29 28.39 29.22
CA VAL A 17 -26.52 29.18 30.20
C VAL A 17 -26.63 28.81 31.70
N VAL A 18 -25.70 27.92 32.12
CA VAL A 18 -24.55 28.23 33.01
C VAL A 18 -24.75 28.76 34.45
N ARG A 19 -23.95 28.16 35.37
CA ARG A 19 -23.31 28.68 36.62
C ARG A 19 -23.94 28.42 38.02
N LYS A 20 -23.09 27.75 38.82
CA LYS A 20 -22.56 28.12 40.16
C LYS A 20 -23.32 27.74 41.46
N CYS A 21 -22.53 27.10 42.34
CA CYS A 21 -22.26 27.46 43.74
C CYS A 21 -23.18 27.02 44.90
N LEU A 22 -22.48 26.45 45.90
CA LEU A 22 -22.54 26.66 47.36
C LEU A 22 -23.17 25.61 48.29
N GLU A 23 -22.36 25.36 49.35
CA GLU A 23 -22.71 25.09 50.75
C GLU A 23 -23.21 23.69 51.20
N GLY A 24 -22.68 23.27 52.36
CA GLY A 24 -23.09 22.06 53.10
C GLY A 24 -24.27 22.34 54.05
N PRO A 25 -24.53 21.49 55.06
CA PRO A 25 -23.71 21.61 56.29
C PRO A 25 -23.56 20.35 57.20
N SER A 26 -22.73 20.53 58.24
CA SER A 26 -22.86 20.01 59.62
C SER A 26 -23.09 18.51 59.94
N ARG A 27 -22.03 17.90 60.49
CA ARG A 27 -21.97 17.18 61.78
C ARG A 27 -23.28 16.73 62.45
N TRP A 28 -23.35 15.45 62.82
CA TRP A 28 -23.93 14.99 64.10
C TRP A 28 -23.07 13.89 64.74
N LEU A 29 -23.02 13.87 66.08
CA LEU A 29 -22.18 12.95 66.86
C LEU A 29 -22.93 11.64 67.19
N GLY A 30 -22.24 10.51 67.06
CA GLY A 30 -22.68 9.22 67.61
C GLY A 30 -22.07 8.97 68.99
N GLY A 31 -22.87 9.00 70.05
CA GLY A 31 -22.47 8.59 71.40
C GLY A 31 -22.45 7.07 71.55
N ALA A 32 -21.47 6.53 72.27
CA ALA A 32 -21.29 5.09 72.46
C ALA A 32 -22.21 4.50 73.54
N LEU A 33 -22.69 3.25 73.36
CA LEU A 33 -23.13 2.39 74.46
C LEU A 33 -23.03 0.88 74.11
N LYS A 34 -22.04 0.22 74.75
CA LYS A 34 -21.97 -1.17 75.27
C LYS A 34 -22.93 -2.25 74.73
N GLY A 35 -22.38 -3.42 74.36
CA GLY A 35 -23.14 -4.69 74.29
C GLY A 35 -22.36 -5.90 73.75
N ARG A 36 -21.67 -6.65 74.61
CA ARG A 36 -20.90 -7.86 74.23
C ARG A 36 -21.82 -9.04 73.89
N ALA A 37 -22.17 -9.23 72.61
CA ALA A 37 -22.90 -10.44 72.16
C ALA A 37 -22.71 -10.82 70.66
N ALA A 38 -21.68 -10.34 69.97
CA ALA A 38 -21.53 -10.52 68.51
C ALA A 38 -20.11 -10.92 68.03
N VAL A 39 -19.33 -11.62 68.86
CA VAL A 39 -17.93 -11.97 68.56
C VAL A 39 -17.78 -13.28 67.75
N ALA A 40 -18.84 -14.07 67.60
CA ALA A 40 -18.79 -15.40 66.95
C ALA A 40 -19.27 -15.44 65.49
N THR A 41 -19.84 -14.35 64.94
CA THR A 41 -20.48 -14.36 63.60
C THR A 41 -19.87 -13.37 62.60
N ALA A 42 -18.93 -12.52 63.04
CA ALA A 42 -18.22 -11.56 62.17
C ALA A 42 -16.90 -12.12 61.58
N ALA A 43 -16.39 -13.24 62.12
CA ALA A 43 -15.14 -13.85 61.69
C ALA A 43 -15.28 -14.83 60.51
N ALA A 44 -16.51 -15.26 60.17
CA ALA A 44 -16.77 -16.18 59.07
C ALA A 44 -17.12 -15.48 57.73
N LEU A 45 -17.48 -14.19 57.77
CA LEU A 45 -17.87 -13.40 56.59
C LEU A 45 -16.77 -12.47 56.07
N THR A 46 -15.66 -12.33 56.81
CA THR A 46 -14.47 -11.57 56.38
C THR A 46 -13.42 -12.43 55.66
N LEU A 47 -13.49 -13.77 55.75
CA LEU A 47 -12.54 -14.67 55.06
C LEU A 47 -12.83 -14.91 53.57
N CYS A 48 -13.95 -14.42 53.02
CA CYS A 48 -14.29 -14.58 51.60
C CYS A 48 -14.00 -13.33 50.74
N ALA A 49 -13.38 -12.30 51.30
CA ALA A 49 -13.14 -11.01 50.63
C ALA A 49 -11.67 -10.77 50.19
N SER A 50 -10.77 -11.73 50.39
CA SER A 50 -9.34 -11.64 50.00
C SER A 50 -8.95 -12.72 48.98
N GLY A 51 -9.84 -12.96 48.01
CA GLY A 51 -9.77 -14.06 47.04
C GLY A 51 -9.80 -13.64 45.57
N CYS A 52 -9.70 -12.34 45.24
CA CYS A 52 -9.40 -11.92 43.87
C CYS A 52 -7.91 -12.16 43.62
N ALA A 53 -7.58 -13.30 43.00
CA ALA A 53 -6.25 -13.51 42.45
C ALA A 53 -5.96 -12.37 41.45
N ALA A 54 -4.96 -11.56 41.73
CA ALA A 54 -4.43 -10.63 40.77
C ALA A 54 -3.81 -11.44 39.63
N LEU A 55 -4.56 -11.58 38.53
CA LEU A 55 -4.00 -11.99 37.24
C LEU A 55 -2.76 -11.12 37.00
N PRO A 56 -1.57 -11.69 36.71
CA PRO A 56 -0.39 -10.91 36.42
C PRO A 56 -0.68 -10.06 35.18
N GLY A 57 -0.92 -8.77 35.42
CA GLY A 57 -1.39 -7.84 34.40
C GLY A 57 -0.34 -7.70 33.31
N GLY A 58 -0.71 -8.09 32.08
CA GLY A 58 0.10 -7.91 30.89
C GLY A 58 1.55 -8.33 31.04
N GLY A 59 1.83 -9.64 30.93
CA GLY A 59 3.17 -10.07 30.56
C GLY A 59 3.62 -9.24 29.36
N ARG A 60 4.74 -8.51 29.50
CA ARG A 60 5.19 -7.55 28.48
C ARG A 60 5.19 -8.26 27.15
N VAL A 61 4.30 -7.85 26.24
CA VAL A 61 4.43 -8.19 24.83
C VAL A 61 5.69 -7.46 24.39
N THR A 62 6.83 -8.13 24.56
CA THR A 62 7.99 -7.84 23.74
C THR A 62 7.50 -8.07 22.32
N SER A 63 7.20 -6.97 21.63
CA SER A 63 7.15 -6.92 20.19
C SER A 63 8.53 -7.33 19.70
N VAL A 64 8.71 -8.66 19.61
CA VAL A 64 9.69 -9.27 18.74
C VAL A 64 9.51 -8.58 17.40
N LYS A 65 10.60 -8.14 16.78
CA LYS A 65 10.55 -7.61 15.42
C LYS A 65 9.95 -8.70 14.53
N ALA A 66 8.64 -8.62 14.27
CA ALA A 66 8.09 -9.15 13.05
C ALA A 66 8.82 -8.37 11.93
N PRO A 67 9.49 -9.05 10.99
CA PRO A 67 9.83 -8.37 9.76
C PRO A 67 8.52 -8.01 9.07
N GLU A 68 8.29 -6.72 8.80
CA GLU A 68 7.10 -6.16 8.09
C GLU A 68 6.85 -6.85 6.73
N ARG A 69 7.82 -7.65 6.27
CA ARG A 69 7.85 -8.46 5.06
C ARG A 69 7.14 -9.83 5.15
N ALA A 70 6.99 -10.40 6.35
CA ALA A 70 6.45 -11.76 6.52
C ALA A 70 4.93 -11.78 6.82
N GLU A 71 4.32 -10.63 7.13
CA GLU A 71 3.00 -10.57 7.77
C GLU A 71 1.90 -11.30 6.96
N GLN A 72 1.86 -11.16 5.64
CA GLN A 72 0.89 -11.86 4.78
C GLN A 72 1.24 -13.31 4.46
N ALA A 73 2.52 -13.67 4.43
CA ALA A 73 2.94 -15.05 4.19
C ALA A 73 2.62 -15.94 5.41
N ASP A 74 2.67 -15.36 6.60
CA ASP A 74 2.39 -16.06 7.86
C ASP A 74 0.93 -16.09 8.27
N GLU A 75 0.03 -15.36 7.59
CA GLU A 75 -1.41 -15.43 7.85
C GLU A 75 -1.94 -16.87 7.84
N SER A 76 -2.92 -17.12 8.72
CA SER A 76 -3.55 -18.43 8.83
C SER A 76 -4.31 -18.77 7.54
N TYR A 77 -3.83 -19.78 6.83
CA TYR A 77 -4.51 -20.31 5.65
C TYR A 77 -5.83 -20.97 6.05
N VAL A 78 -6.94 -20.37 5.62
CA VAL A 78 -8.28 -20.95 5.73
C VAL A 78 -8.62 -21.58 4.39
N ARG A 79 -8.58 -22.92 4.31
CA ARG A 79 -8.96 -23.63 3.09
C ARG A 79 -10.45 -23.43 2.79
N LEU A 80 -10.75 -22.83 1.64
CA LEU A 80 -12.10 -22.73 1.13
C LEU A 80 -12.58 -24.11 0.63
N ILE A 81 -13.55 -24.70 1.33
CA ILE A 81 -14.20 -25.95 0.92
C ILE A 81 -15.44 -25.58 0.08
N PRO A 82 -15.43 -25.81 -1.25
CA PRO A 82 -16.56 -25.51 -2.11
C PRO A 82 -17.70 -26.53 -1.90
N VAL A 83 -18.93 -26.12 -2.22
CA VAL A 83 -20.12 -26.99 -2.14
C VAL A 83 -20.46 -27.51 -3.53
N GLU A 84 -20.69 -28.81 -3.65
CA GLU A 84 -21.15 -29.47 -4.88
C GLU A 84 -22.59 -29.05 -5.26
N PRO A 85 -22.94 -28.99 -6.57
CA PRO A 85 -24.28 -28.62 -7.02
C PRO A 85 -25.31 -29.65 -6.57
N LYS A 86 -26.22 -29.25 -5.68
CA LYS A 86 -27.25 -30.16 -5.14
C LYS A 86 -28.37 -30.41 -6.16
N ASN A 87 -29.08 -31.52 -5.93
CA ASN A 87 -30.37 -31.77 -6.56
C ASN A 87 -31.33 -30.61 -6.28
N ASP A 88 -32.22 -30.33 -7.22
CA ASP A 88 -33.33 -29.35 -7.12
C ASP A 88 -32.93 -27.87 -6.94
N TRP A 89 -31.63 -27.52 -7.00
CA TRP A 89 -31.18 -26.14 -7.02
C TRP A 89 -31.73 -25.34 -8.21
N SER A 90 -32.16 -24.12 -7.92
CA SER A 90 -32.66 -23.15 -8.89
C SER A 90 -31.53 -22.64 -9.82
N PRO A 91 -31.89 -22.06 -10.99
CA PRO A 91 -30.92 -21.42 -11.89
C PRO A 91 -30.02 -20.40 -11.19
N GLN A 92 -30.58 -19.61 -10.26
CA GLN A 92 -29.86 -18.65 -9.44
C GLN A 92 -28.82 -19.34 -8.54
N GLU A 93 -29.25 -20.37 -7.80
CA GLU A 93 -28.36 -21.13 -6.90
C GLU A 93 -27.24 -21.84 -7.64
N ILE A 94 -27.49 -22.32 -8.87
CA ILE A 94 -26.45 -22.90 -9.73
C ILE A 94 -25.40 -21.85 -10.13
N VAL A 95 -25.79 -20.62 -10.49
CA VAL A 95 -24.80 -19.57 -10.82
C VAL A 95 -24.09 -19.03 -9.57
N SER A 96 -24.80 -18.77 -8.48
CA SER A 96 -24.18 -18.35 -7.21
C SER A 96 -23.24 -19.42 -6.66
N GLY A 97 -23.63 -20.70 -6.76
CA GLY A 97 -22.82 -21.85 -6.39
C GLY A 97 -21.57 -21.99 -7.26
N PHE A 98 -21.69 -21.83 -8.58
CA PHE A 98 -20.53 -21.79 -9.48
C PHE A 98 -19.56 -20.67 -9.13
N LEU A 99 -20.06 -19.44 -8.93
CA LEU A 99 -19.23 -18.29 -8.54
C LEU A 99 -18.48 -18.55 -7.23
N ALA A 100 -19.19 -18.99 -6.19
CA ALA A 100 -18.59 -19.31 -4.90
C ALA A 100 -17.61 -20.50 -4.96
N ALA A 101 -17.93 -21.54 -5.72
CA ALA A 101 -17.05 -22.70 -5.89
C ALA A 101 -15.81 -22.39 -6.72
N SER A 102 -15.89 -21.43 -7.67
CA SER A 102 -14.76 -21.04 -8.52
C SER A 102 -13.55 -20.54 -7.73
N ALA A 103 -13.77 -19.94 -6.56
CA ALA A 103 -12.73 -19.47 -5.66
C ALA A 103 -11.83 -20.59 -5.11
N SER A 104 -12.32 -21.85 -5.06
CA SER A 104 -11.48 -22.98 -4.67
C SER A 104 -10.63 -23.46 -5.83
N PHE A 105 -9.31 -23.48 -5.63
CA PHE A 105 -8.31 -23.98 -6.58
C PHE A 105 -8.08 -25.51 -6.48
N ASP A 106 -8.80 -26.21 -5.59
CA ASP A 106 -8.65 -27.64 -5.34
C ASP A 106 -8.88 -28.47 -6.61
N ASP A 107 -7.99 -29.43 -6.89
CA ASP A 107 -8.04 -30.35 -8.03
C ASP A 107 -8.33 -29.67 -9.39
N ASP A 108 -7.69 -28.52 -9.66
CA ASP A 108 -7.97 -27.66 -10.82
C ASP A 108 -9.45 -27.23 -10.88
N HIS A 109 -9.92 -26.63 -9.78
CA HIS A 109 -11.29 -26.14 -9.59
C HIS A 109 -12.38 -27.20 -9.83
N LYS A 110 -12.12 -28.44 -9.39
CA LYS A 110 -12.96 -29.63 -9.69
C LYS A 110 -14.45 -29.40 -9.41
N VAL A 111 -14.80 -28.95 -8.20
CA VAL A 111 -16.19 -28.77 -7.78
C VAL A 111 -16.90 -27.66 -8.56
N ALA A 112 -16.18 -26.58 -8.93
CA ALA A 112 -16.76 -25.53 -9.77
C ALA A 112 -17.13 -26.05 -11.17
N LYS A 113 -16.33 -26.96 -11.74
CA LYS A 113 -16.61 -27.57 -13.04
C LYS A 113 -17.86 -28.47 -13.05
N GLU A 114 -18.30 -28.97 -11.91
CA GLU A 114 -19.51 -29.81 -11.79
C GLU A 114 -20.81 -29.02 -12.01
N TYR A 115 -20.77 -27.68 -11.87
CA TYR A 115 -21.88 -26.78 -12.21
C TYR A 115 -22.07 -26.59 -13.72
N LEU A 116 -21.08 -26.97 -14.53
CA LEU A 116 -21.08 -26.79 -15.99
C LEU A 116 -21.73 -27.99 -16.69
N ALA A 117 -22.44 -27.74 -17.80
CA ALA A 117 -22.95 -28.80 -18.66
C ALA A 117 -21.82 -29.47 -19.45
N ASN A 118 -20.72 -28.75 -19.68
CA ASN A 118 -19.46 -29.27 -20.19
C ASN A 118 -18.31 -28.80 -19.27
N PRO A 119 -17.77 -29.67 -18.40
CA PRO A 119 -16.64 -29.37 -17.52
C PRO A 119 -15.38 -28.84 -18.23
N ASN A 120 -15.23 -29.08 -19.54
CA ASN A 120 -14.09 -28.62 -20.33
C ASN A 120 -14.25 -27.21 -20.92
N ALA A 121 -15.44 -26.59 -20.83
CA ALA A 121 -15.69 -25.25 -21.36
C ALA A 121 -14.93 -24.14 -20.59
N TRP A 122 -14.50 -24.44 -19.36
CA TRP A 122 -13.82 -23.51 -18.47
C TRP A 122 -12.50 -24.13 -17.97
N ARG A 123 -11.41 -23.41 -18.21
CA ARG A 123 -10.02 -23.81 -17.96
C ARG A 123 -9.23 -22.58 -17.48
N PRO A 124 -9.45 -22.13 -16.22
CA PRO A 124 -8.80 -20.95 -15.65
C PRO A 124 -7.26 -21.09 -15.59
N GLY A 125 -6.76 -22.31 -15.35
CA GLY A 125 -5.35 -22.60 -15.20
C GLY A 125 -4.78 -22.16 -13.83
N PRO A 126 -3.46 -22.28 -13.61
CA PRO A 126 -2.86 -22.12 -12.28
C PRO A 126 -2.66 -20.66 -11.83
N ARG A 127 -2.81 -19.69 -12.75
CA ARG A 127 -2.81 -18.23 -12.48
C ARG A 127 -3.84 -17.55 -13.38
N PRO A 128 -5.14 -17.72 -13.10
CA PRO A 128 -6.21 -17.14 -13.91
C PRO A 128 -6.27 -15.63 -13.76
N SER A 129 -6.92 -14.97 -14.73
CA SER A 129 -7.34 -13.59 -14.52
C SER A 129 -8.58 -13.57 -13.63
N ILE A 130 -8.62 -12.64 -12.68
CA ILE A 130 -9.73 -12.43 -11.74
C ILE A 130 -10.33 -11.04 -11.99
N ALA A 131 -11.62 -10.97 -12.26
CA ALA A 131 -12.39 -9.74 -12.09
C ALA A 131 -12.76 -9.63 -10.61
N VAL A 132 -12.23 -8.61 -9.92
CA VAL A 132 -12.46 -8.39 -8.49
C VAL A 132 -13.71 -7.53 -8.31
N PHE A 133 -14.72 -8.05 -7.61
CA PHE A 133 -15.97 -7.36 -7.32
C PHE A 133 -16.03 -6.84 -5.88
N ASP A 134 -16.86 -5.82 -5.66
CA ASP A 134 -17.11 -5.25 -4.33
C ASP A 134 -17.82 -6.27 -3.43
N ASP A 135 -18.94 -6.80 -3.91
CA ASP A 135 -19.68 -7.90 -3.30
C ASP A 135 -20.10 -8.94 -4.36
N ARG A 136 -20.64 -10.09 -3.94
CA ARG A 136 -21.10 -11.15 -4.83
C ARG A 136 -22.26 -10.63 -5.71
N PRO A 137 -22.12 -10.66 -7.05
CA PRO A 137 -23.15 -10.15 -7.96
C PRO A 137 -24.51 -10.86 -7.80
N GLU A 138 -25.61 -10.09 -7.73
CA GLU A 138 -26.96 -10.64 -7.61
C GLU A 138 -27.43 -11.31 -8.92
N PRO A 139 -27.82 -12.60 -8.93
CA PRO A 139 -28.37 -13.27 -10.10
C PRO A 139 -29.86 -12.98 -10.31
N LYS A 140 -30.25 -12.68 -11.55
CA LYS A 140 -31.64 -12.47 -11.99
C LYS A 140 -31.95 -13.36 -13.19
N VAL A 141 -33.05 -14.11 -13.14
CA VAL A 141 -33.46 -15.05 -14.19
C VAL A 141 -34.30 -14.36 -15.26
N PHE A 142 -34.03 -14.72 -16.51
CA PHE A 142 -34.76 -14.34 -17.71
C PHE A 142 -35.07 -15.59 -18.55
N GLY A 143 -36.24 -15.61 -19.19
CA GLY A 143 -36.73 -16.72 -20.01
C GLY A 143 -37.64 -17.71 -19.28
N SER A 144 -38.00 -18.80 -19.97
CA SER A 144 -38.88 -19.86 -19.48
C SER A 144 -38.64 -21.16 -20.26
N GLY A 145 -38.84 -22.32 -19.62
CA GLY A 145 -38.65 -23.64 -20.23
C GLY A 145 -37.36 -24.32 -19.75
N ASP A 146 -36.73 -25.12 -20.61
CA ASP A 146 -35.51 -25.88 -20.30
C ASP A 146 -34.20 -25.17 -20.66
N GLN A 147 -34.30 -23.94 -21.19
CA GLN A 147 -33.18 -23.02 -21.35
C GLN A 147 -33.51 -21.69 -20.69
N LEU A 148 -32.57 -21.17 -19.89
CA LEU A 148 -32.72 -19.93 -19.13
C LEU A 148 -31.44 -19.11 -19.16
N THR A 149 -31.57 -17.78 -19.12
CA THR A 149 -30.46 -16.87 -18.91
C THR A 149 -30.47 -16.39 -17.46
N VAL A 150 -29.35 -16.51 -16.76
CA VAL A 150 -29.12 -15.90 -15.44
C VAL A 150 -28.15 -14.75 -15.62
N ARG A 151 -28.64 -13.53 -15.41
CA ARG A 151 -27.88 -12.30 -15.50
C ARG A 151 -27.40 -11.89 -14.12
N ILE A 152 -26.11 -11.64 -13.98
CA ILE A 152 -25.53 -11.01 -12.80
C ILE A 152 -25.26 -9.53 -13.04
N ASN A 153 -25.37 -8.72 -12.00
CA ASN A 153 -24.95 -7.32 -11.99
C ASN A 153 -24.08 -7.07 -10.75
N GLY A 154 -22.98 -6.33 -10.90
CA GLY A 154 -22.14 -5.93 -9.77
C GLY A 154 -21.15 -4.82 -10.11
N THR A 155 -20.51 -4.27 -9.08
CA THR A 155 -19.42 -3.29 -9.22
C THR A 155 -18.09 -4.02 -9.22
N GLN A 156 -17.38 -3.99 -10.34
CA GLN A 156 -15.98 -4.44 -10.41
C GLN A 156 -15.09 -3.34 -9.83
N LEU A 157 -14.21 -3.71 -8.88
CA LEU A 157 -13.22 -2.86 -8.20
C LEU A 157 -11.82 -2.92 -8.84
N GLY A 158 -11.58 -3.91 -9.69
CA GLY A 158 -10.33 -4.03 -10.44
C GLY A 158 -10.18 -5.37 -11.15
N ILE A 159 -9.00 -5.62 -11.69
CA ILE A 159 -8.63 -6.90 -12.31
C ILE A 159 -7.29 -7.38 -11.77
N ILE A 160 -7.19 -8.67 -11.48
CA ILE A 160 -5.90 -9.38 -11.36
C ILE A 160 -5.67 -10.05 -12.72
N THR A 161 -4.53 -9.77 -13.34
CA THR A 161 -4.14 -10.37 -14.62
C THR A 161 -3.31 -11.64 -14.41
N THR A 162 -3.11 -12.45 -15.46
CA THR A 162 -2.46 -13.77 -15.36
C THR A 162 -0.98 -13.73 -14.98
N ASP A 163 -0.34 -12.55 -15.03
CA ASP A 163 1.01 -12.34 -14.50
C ASP A 163 1.01 -12.03 -12.98
N GLY A 164 -0.16 -11.84 -12.37
CA GLY A 164 -0.36 -11.52 -10.95
C GLY A 164 -0.57 -10.03 -10.68
N GLN A 165 -0.51 -9.15 -11.68
CA GLN A 165 -0.71 -7.71 -11.48
C GLN A 165 -2.18 -7.40 -11.19
N TYR A 166 -2.43 -6.76 -10.04
CA TYR A 166 -3.69 -6.07 -9.76
C TYR A 166 -3.72 -4.68 -10.40
N THR A 167 -4.88 -4.24 -10.86
CA THR A 167 -5.13 -2.87 -11.34
C THR A 167 -6.52 -2.45 -10.88
N ALA A 168 -6.58 -1.45 -10.00
CA ALA A 168 -7.83 -0.97 -9.41
C ALA A 168 -8.61 -0.09 -10.41
N PHE A 169 -9.92 -0.27 -10.53
CA PHE A 169 -10.83 0.65 -11.22
C PHE A 169 -12.27 0.33 -10.82
N GLN A 170 -13.12 1.34 -10.72
CA GLN A 170 -14.55 1.12 -10.44
C GLN A 170 -15.37 1.18 -11.73
N LYS A 171 -16.04 0.07 -12.08
CA LYS A 171 -17.03 0.04 -13.17
C LYS A 171 -18.17 -0.93 -12.86
N SER A 172 -19.38 -0.61 -13.28
CA SER A 172 -20.49 -1.56 -13.26
C SER A 172 -20.30 -2.61 -14.37
N VAL A 173 -20.55 -3.88 -14.03
CA VAL A 173 -20.47 -5.01 -14.96
C VAL A 173 -21.79 -5.79 -14.90
N GLN A 174 -22.28 -6.15 -16.09
CA GLN A 174 -23.40 -7.03 -16.31
C GLN A 174 -22.91 -8.23 -17.14
N ALA A 175 -23.30 -9.45 -16.76
CA ALA A 175 -22.89 -10.66 -17.46
C ALA A 175 -23.98 -11.74 -17.42
N ASP A 176 -24.13 -12.47 -18.53
CA ASP A 176 -25.22 -13.41 -18.77
C ASP A 176 -24.70 -14.85 -18.87
N TYR A 177 -25.11 -15.70 -17.94
CA TYR A 177 -24.88 -17.15 -17.97
C TYR A 177 -26.06 -17.83 -18.65
N GLN A 178 -25.80 -18.76 -19.57
CA GLN A 178 -26.85 -19.61 -20.13
C GLN A 178 -26.89 -20.94 -19.39
N LEU A 179 -28.10 -21.43 -19.08
CA LEU A 179 -28.32 -22.69 -18.38
C LEU A 179 -29.23 -23.61 -19.18
N THR A 180 -28.99 -24.91 -19.05
CA THR A 180 -29.80 -26.00 -19.59
C THR A 180 -30.06 -27.04 -18.52
N ARG A 181 -31.09 -27.87 -18.67
CA ARG A 181 -31.20 -29.11 -17.90
C ARG A 181 -30.31 -30.20 -18.50
N ASN A 182 -29.73 -31.04 -17.63
CA ASN A 182 -29.05 -32.28 -18.00
C ASN A 182 -30.03 -33.46 -18.08
N ALA A 183 -29.52 -34.67 -18.38
CA ALA A 183 -30.31 -35.90 -18.49
C ALA A 183 -31.01 -36.32 -17.18
N GLN A 184 -30.57 -35.79 -16.03
CA GLN A 184 -31.17 -35.98 -14.71
C GLN A 184 -32.13 -34.83 -14.33
N HIS A 185 -32.56 -34.02 -15.32
CA HIS A 185 -33.39 -32.82 -15.17
C HIS A 185 -32.81 -31.71 -14.29
N GLN A 186 -31.52 -31.76 -13.95
CA GLN A 186 -30.85 -30.77 -13.11
C GLN A 186 -30.29 -29.62 -13.94
N TRP A 187 -30.36 -28.40 -13.41
CA TRP A 187 -29.77 -27.23 -14.05
C TRP A 187 -28.25 -27.30 -14.07
N ARG A 188 -27.64 -26.92 -15.20
CA ARG A 188 -26.20 -26.76 -15.42
C ARG A 188 -25.92 -25.59 -16.35
N ILE A 189 -24.80 -24.92 -16.17
CA ILE A 189 -24.36 -23.79 -17.00
C ILE A 189 -23.90 -24.33 -18.37
N SER A 190 -24.63 -23.99 -19.43
CA SER A 190 -24.35 -24.40 -20.81
C SER A 190 -23.40 -23.44 -21.52
N ALA A 191 -23.41 -22.15 -21.18
CA ALA A 191 -22.46 -21.17 -21.68
C ALA A 191 -22.07 -20.15 -20.60
N LEU A 192 -20.80 -19.80 -20.56
CA LEU A 192 -20.26 -18.68 -19.79
C LEU A 192 -20.45 -17.36 -20.55
N PRO A 193 -20.40 -16.20 -19.87
CA PRO A 193 -20.49 -14.90 -20.53
C PRO A 193 -19.27 -14.65 -21.44
N ASP A 194 -19.48 -14.46 -22.74
CA ASP A 194 -18.41 -14.28 -23.74
C ASP A 194 -17.43 -13.13 -23.38
N ALA A 195 -17.95 -12.04 -22.81
CA ALA A 195 -17.16 -10.87 -22.40
C ALA A 195 -16.19 -11.15 -21.23
N LEU A 196 -16.36 -12.27 -20.53
CA LEU A 196 -15.50 -12.71 -19.42
C LEU A 196 -14.62 -13.90 -19.83
N GLY A 197 -15.07 -14.75 -20.76
CA GLY A 197 -14.27 -15.84 -21.31
C GLY A 197 -13.82 -16.83 -20.23
N GLN A 198 -12.53 -16.80 -19.87
CA GLN A 198 -11.94 -17.64 -18.82
C GLN A 198 -11.70 -16.91 -17.49
N THR A 199 -12.00 -15.60 -17.42
CA THR A 199 -11.82 -14.78 -16.22
C THR A 199 -12.75 -15.24 -15.10
N MET A 200 -12.20 -15.42 -13.90
CA MET A 200 -12.99 -15.78 -12.72
C MET A 200 -13.55 -14.53 -12.04
N LEU A 201 -14.69 -14.67 -11.37
CA LEU A 201 -15.40 -13.57 -10.73
C LEU A 201 -15.41 -13.80 -9.23
N LEU A 202 -14.56 -13.07 -8.51
CA LEU A 202 -14.41 -13.16 -7.06
C LEU A 202 -14.76 -11.81 -6.44
N ASN A 203 -15.44 -11.78 -5.29
CA ASN A 203 -15.53 -10.55 -4.51
C ASN A 203 -14.22 -10.31 -3.74
N LYS A 204 -14.04 -9.12 -3.16
CA LYS A 204 -12.81 -8.76 -2.43
C LYS A 204 -12.48 -9.77 -1.31
N ASN A 205 -13.47 -10.17 -0.52
CA ASN A 205 -13.27 -11.16 0.55
C ASN A 205 -12.78 -12.51 0.02
N ASP A 206 -13.35 -13.01 -1.08
CA ASP A 206 -12.94 -14.28 -1.68
C ASP A 206 -11.49 -14.19 -2.20
N VAL A 207 -11.08 -13.03 -2.75
CA VAL A 207 -9.67 -12.75 -3.12
C VAL A 207 -8.75 -12.74 -1.90
N ASP A 208 -9.10 -11.97 -0.85
CA ASP A 208 -8.29 -11.86 0.38
C ASP A 208 -8.11 -13.23 1.07
N GLN A 209 -9.08 -14.14 0.93
CA GLN A 209 -8.96 -15.51 1.44
C GLN A 209 -8.00 -16.38 0.61
N VAL A 210 -8.17 -16.42 -0.73
CA VAL A 210 -7.51 -17.43 -1.58
C VAL A 210 -6.25 -16.95 -2.33
N PHE A 211 -5.94 -15.66 -2.27
CA PHE A 211 -4.69 -15.10 -2.77
C PHE A 211 -3.80 -14.60 -1.63
N ARG A 212 -2.49 -14.51 -1.88
CA ARG A 212 -1.56 -13.73 -1.08
C ARG A 212 -0.70 -12.85 -1.96
N THR A 213 -0.35 -11.69 -1.45
CA THR A 213 0.45 -10.71 -2.18
C THR A 213 1.93 -10.91 -1.84
N PHE A 214 2.78 -10.91 -2.86
CA PHE A 214 4.23 -11.03 -2.71
C PHE A 214 4.92 -10.03 -3.62
N ASN A 215 6.10 -9.56 -3.23
CA ASN A 215 6.99 -8.87 -4.15
C ASN A 215 7.91 -9.87 -4.85
N LEU A 216 7.86 -9.92 -6.19
CA LEU A 216 8.92 -10.48 -7.00
C LEU A 216 9.98 -9.40 -7.18
N TYR A 217 11.24 -9.70 -6.89
CA TYR A 217 12.31 -8.72 -7.02
C TYR A 217 13.02 -8.88 -8.37
N TYR A 218 13.42 -7.74 -8.96
CA TYR A 218 14.19 -7.64 -10.20
C TYR A 218 15.22 -6.53 -10.07
N PHE A 219 16.28 -6.52 -10.87
CA PHE A 219 17.29 -5.46 -10.78
C PHE A 219 16.85 -4.18 -11.46
N ALA A 220 17.20 -3.04 -10.85
CA ALA A 220 17.24 -1.76 -11.52
C ALA A 220 18.35 -1.76 -12.61
N PRO A 221 18.38 -0.76 -13.52
CA PRO A 221 19.41 -0.67 -14.56
C PRO A 221 20.86 -0.57 -14.03
N ASP A 222 21.06 -0.24 -12.74
CA ASP A 222 22.37 -0.25 -12.08
C ASP A 222 22.91 -1.66 -11.78
N LYS A 223 22.07 -2.71 -11.90
CA LYS A 223 22.36 -4.10 -11.55
C LYS A 223 22.84 -4.33 -10.11
N GLN A 224 22.50 -3.42 -9.21
CA GLN A 224 22.82 -3.52 -7.78
C GLN A 224 21.55 -3.44 -6.94
N THR A 225 20.71 -2.44 -7.20
CA THR A 225 19.48 -2.17 -6.45
C THR A 225 18.37 -3.09 -6.97
N LEU A 226 17.63 -3.75 -6.07
CA LEU A 226 16.43 -4.49 -6.45
C LEU A 226 15.19 -3.58 -6.46
N VAL A 227 14.25 -3.92 -7.33
CA VAL A 227 12.96 -3.26 -7.54
C VAL A 227 11.86 -4.27 -7.20
N PRO A 228 10.97 -3.96 -6.25
CA PRO A 228 9.82 -4.79 -5.93
C PRO A 228 8.74 -4.71 -7.02
N ASN A 229 8.23 -5.88 -7.43
CA ASN A 229 7.03 -6.03 -8.23
C ASN A 229 5.98 -6.82 -7.43
N GLY A 230 5.00 -6.13 -6.86
CA GLY A 230 3.85 -6.77 -6.22
C GLY A 230 3.07 -7.68 -7.19
N VAL A 231 2.71 -8.88 -6.75
CA VAL A 231 1.89 -9.85 -7.46
C VAL A 231 0.94 -10.57 -6.50
N PHE A 232 -0.28 -10.83 -6.97
CA PHE A 232 -1.23 -11.72 -6.31
C PHE A 232 -0.99 -13.16 -6.78
N LEU A 233 -0.66 -14.06 -5.87
CA LEU A 233 -0.48 -15.50 -6.15
C LEU A 233 -1.59 -16.33 -5.48
N PRO A 234 -2.23 -17.27 -6.19
CA PRO A 234 -3.18 -18.21 -5.59
C PRO A 234 -2.52 -19.10 -4.53
N LEU A 235 -3.10 -19.12 -3.33
CA LEU A 235 -2.68 -19.96 -2.21
C LEU A 235 -3.52 -21.25 -2.20
N VAL A 236 -3.12 -22.21 -3.03
CA VAL A 236 -3.82 -23.52 -3.15
C VAL A 236 -3.56 -24.39 -1.92
N ASN A 237 -2.32 -24.42 -1.46
CA ASN A 237 -1.88 -24.95 -0.18
C ASN A 237 -0.60 -24.20 0.21
N ARG A 238 -0.16 -24.30 1.47
CA ARG A 238 1.02 -23.57 1.97
C ARG A 238 2.35 -24.21 1.56
N GLU A 239 2.36 -25.51 1.24
CA GLU A 239 3.56 -26.29 0.86
C GLU A 239 4.06 -25.96 -0.55
N ASP A 240 3.16 -25.68 -1.50
CA ASP A 240 3.48 -25.30 -2.89
C ASP A 240 3.98 -23.85 -3.03
N LEU A 241 3.76 -23.00 -2.02
CA LEU A 241 3.99 -21.56 -2.11
C LEU A 241 5.43 -21.20 -2.53
N PRO A 242 6.49 -21.78 -1.93
CA PRO A 242 7.87 -21.60 -2.41
C PRO A 242 8.04 -21.89 -3.91
N GLN A 243 7.49 -23.01 -4.38
CA GLN A 243 7.62 -23.43 -5.78
C GLN A 243 6.94 -22.43 -6.72
N ARG A 244 5.74 -21.97 -6.37
CA ARG A 244 4.98 -20.97 -7.14
C ARG A 244 5.71 -19.63 -7.18
N LEU A 245 6.31 -19.21 -6.07
CA LEU A 245 7.05 -17.95 -5.97
C LEU A 245 8.34 -17.97 -6.82
N VAL A 246 9.08 -19.09 -6.82
CA VAL A 246 10.25 -19.29 -7.69
C VAL A 246 9.85 -19.35 -9.16
N GLN A 247 8.77 -20.05 -9.50
CA GLN A 247 8.23 -20.07 -10.88
C GLN A 247 7.81 -18.67 -11.34
N ALA A 248 7.20 -17.88 -10.46
CA ALA A 248 6.77 -16.52 -10.77
C ALA A 248 7.95 -15.57 -11.02
N VAL A 249 8.99 -15.58 -10.16
CA VAL A 249 10.15 -14.69 -10.36
C VAL A 249 10.93 -15.04 -11.63
N ILE A 250 11.10 -16.34 -11.94
CA ILE A 250 11.73 -16.83 -13.18
C ILE A 250 10.93 -16.43 -14.43
N ALA A 251 9.59 -16.45 -14.36
CA ALA A 251 8.72 -16.05 -15.47
C ALA A 251 8.86 -14.56 -15.88
N GLY A 252 9.44 -13.74 -15.01
CA GLY A 252 9.74 -12.33 -15.27
C GLY A 252 8.67 -11.36 -14.77
N PRO A 253 8.96 -10.05 -14.83
CA PRO A 253 8.13 -9.01 -14.22
C PRO A 253 6.78 -8.85 -14.91
N THR A 254 5.83 -8.34 -14.15
CA THR A 254 4.49 -7.98 -14.64
C THR A 254 4.51 -6.91 -15.72
N THR A 255 3.41 -6.82 -16.45
CA THR A 255 3.26 -6.03 -17.68
C THR A 255 3.67 -4.57 -17.54
N TRP A 256 3.28 -3.88 -16.46
CA TRP A 256 3.61 -2.46 -16.28
C TRP A 256 5.10 -2.17 -16.06
N LEU A 257 5.85 -3.11 -15.48
CA LEU A 257 7.26 -2.95 -15.09
C LEU A 257 8.25 -3.45 -16.17
N ARG A 258 7.77 -4.24 -17.15
CA ARG A 258 8.58 -4.83 -18.23
C ARG A 258 9.39 -3.77 -19.02
N GLY A 259 10.71 -3.91 -18.99
CA GLY A 259 11.66 -3.01 -19.67
C GLY A 259 12.12 -1.79 -18.86
N ALA A 260 11.66 -1.65 -17.61
CA ALA A 260 12.28 -0.78 -16.60
C ALA A 260 13.32 -1.55 -15.75
N VAL A 261 13.08 -2.85 -15.55
CA VAL A 261 13.89 -3.75 -14.72
C VAL A 261 14.53 -4.87 -15.55
N TRP A 262 15.54 -5.50 -14.96
CA TRP A 262 16.28 -6.62 -15.53
C TRP A 262 16.15 -7.87 -14.64
N SER A 263 15.95 -9.04 -15.26
CA SER A 263 15.96 -10.33 -14.56
C SER A 263 17.33 -10.97 -14.69
N ALA A 264 17.88 -11.49 -13.60
CA ALA A 264 19.14 -12.22 -13.58
C ALA A 264 19.04 -13.62 -14.19
N PHE A 265 17.82 -14.15 -14.33
CA PHE A 265 17.58 -15.41 -15.02
C PHE A 265 17.71 -15.25 -16.54
N PRO A 266 18.57 -16.05 -17.20
CA PRO A 266 18.61 -16.15 -18.65
C PRO A 266 17.25 -16.53 -19.24
N HIS A 267 16.98 -16.03 -20.45
CA HIS A 267 15.73 -16.33 -21.14
C HIS A 267 15.59 -17.84 -21.40
N GLY A 268 14.49 -18.43 -20.92
CA GLY A 268 14.21 -19.86 -21.07
C GLY A 268 14.61 -20.72 -19.88
N THR A 269 15.26 -20.16 -18.85
CA THR A 269 15.45 -20.82 -17.55
C THR A 269 14.11 -21.30 -16.98
N LYS A 270 14.10 -22.50 -16.40
CA LYS A 270 12.96 -23.12 -15.73
C LYS A 270 13.38 -23.64 -14.36
N LEU A 271 12.41 -23.73 -13.45
CA LEU A 271 12.55 -24.53 -12.24
C LEU A 271 12.44 -26.01 -12.62
N VAL A 272 13.49 -26.79 -12.34
CA VAL A 272 13.53 -28.26 -12.50
C VAL A 272 12.91 -28.93 -11.28
N GLY A 273 13.22 -28.41 -10.09
CA GLY A 273 12.60 -28.84 -8.85
C GLY A 273 12.91 -27.90 -7.69
N LEU A 274 12.06 -27.96 -6.66
CA LEU A 274 12.30 -27.33 -5.37
C LEU A 274 12.12 -28.38 -4.28
N SER A 275 13.07 -28.46 -3.35
CA SER A 275 12.93 -29.28 -2.15
C SER A 275 13.24 -28.47 -0.90
N LEU A 276 12.54 -28.75 0.18
CA LEU A 276 12.71 -28.10 1.48
C LEU A 276 13.22 -29.13 2.49
N ASP A 277 14.40 -28.89 3.05
CA ASP A 277 14.92 -29.64 4.20
C ASP A 277 14.92 -28.69 5.41
N LYS A 278 13.95 -28.88 6.30
CA LYS A 278 13.61 -27.97 7.42
C LYS A 278 13.35 -26.55 6.92
N ASP A 279 14.30 -25.64 7.10
CA ASP A 279 14.25 -24.24 6.70
C ASP A 279 15.21 -23.89 5.54
N VAL A 280 15.79 -24.91 4.91
CA VAL A 280 16.73 -24.81 3.77
C VAL A 280 16.04 -25.19 2.45
N ALA A 281 15.71 -24.18 1.63
CA ALA A 281 15.19 -24.41 0.29
C ALA A 281 16.30 -24.72 -0.73
N THR A 282 16.24 -25.87 -1.39
CA THR A 282 17.10 -26.19 -2.54
C THR A 282 16.35 -25.92 -3.83
N VAL A 283 16.81 -24.91 -4.57
CA VAL A 283 16.25 -24.49 -5.87
C VAL A 283 17.10 -25.09 -6.99
N ASP A 284 16.55 -25.97 -7.80
CA ASP A 284 17.25 -26.60 -8.93
C ASP A 284 16.72 -26.05 -10.26
N LEU A 285 17.60 -25.45 -11.07
CA LEU A 285 17.25 -24.76 -12.30
C LEU A 285 17.70 -25.52 -13.55
N SER A 286 17.08 -25.23 -14.69
CA SER A 286 17.50 -25.80 -15.97
C SER A 286 18.83 -25.22 -16.45
N LYS A 287 19.53 -25.97 -17.32
CA LYS A 287 20.87 -25.64 -17.87
C LYS A 287 21.04 -24.21 -18.37
N GLU A 288 19.96 -23.56 -18.85
CA GLU A 288 19.97 -22.18 -19.33
C GLU A 288 20.49 -21.20 -18.25
N ALA A 289 20.21 -21.49 -16.97
CA ALA A 289 20.70 -20.71 -15.83
C ALA A 289 22.24 -20.64 -15.75
N ALA A 290 22.97 -21.61 -16.31
CA ALA A 290 24.44 -21.62 -16.29
C ALA A 290 25.08 -20.50 -17.14
N SER A 291 24.29 -19.78 -17.93
CA SER A 291 24.72 -18.57 -18.66
C SER A 291 24.46 -17.26 -17.90
N GLY A 292 23.80 -17.33 -16.74
CA GLY A 292 23.46 -16.19 -15.89
C GLY A 292 24.52 -15.88 -14.85
N ASP A 293 24.41 -14.69 -14.26
CA ASP A 293 25.23 -14.30 -13.12
C ASP A 293 24.67 -14.95 -11.84
N VAL A 294 25.50 -15.80 -11.21
CA VAL A 294 25.13 -16.59 -10.02
C VAL A 294 24.89 -15.70 -8.80
N GLU A 295 25.62 -14.59 -8.67
CA GLU A 295 25.45 -13.62 -7.58
C GLU A 295 24.11 -12.90 -7.74
N GLN A 296 23.81 -12.44 -8.95
CA GLN A 296 22.57 -11.72 -9.24
C GLN A 296 21.33 -12.64 -9.17
N MET A 297 21.39 -13.86 -9.72
CA MET A 297 20.32 -14.86 -9.54
C MET A 297 20.11 -15.16 -8.05
N SER A 298 21.19 -15.18 -7.26
CA SER A 298 21.11 -15.43 -5.82
C SER A 298 20.46 -14.28 -5.05
N ALA A 299 20.87 -13.03 -5.26
CA ALA A 299 20.21 -11.88 -4.66
C ALA A 299 18.72 -11.82 -5.01
N GLN A 300 18.37 -12.05 -6.28
CA GLN A 300 16.99 -11.98 -6.77
C GLN A 300 16.08 -13.05 -6.12
N LEU A 301 16.58 -14.28 -5.96
CA LEU A 301 15.88 -15.35 -5.25
C LEU A 301 15.81 -15.10 -3.75
N ALA A 302 16.90 -14.69 -3.10
CA ALA A 302 16.92 -14.47 -1.67
C ALA A 302 15.93 -13.38 -1.21
N TRP A 303 15.79 -12.31 -1.99
CA TRP A 303 14.81 -11.26 -1.70
C TRP A 303 13.37 -11.69 -1.96
N SER A 304 13.12 -12.48 -3.00
CA SER A 304 11.79 -13.01 -3.31
C SER A 304 11.36 -14.08 -2.31
N LEU A 305 12.19 -15.09 -2.07
CA LEU A 305 11.94 -16.19 -1.13
C LEU A 305 11.94 -15.77 0.34
N GLY A 306 12.71 -14.76 0.73
CA GLY A 306 12.78 -14.26 2.11
C GLY A 306 11.51 -13.60 2.65
N GLN A 307 10.40 -13.65 1.90
CA GLN A 307 9.04 -13.36 2.37
C GLN A 307 8.34 -14.59 2.97
N VAL A 308 8.81 -15.80 2.64
CA VAL A 308 8.21 -17.07 3.07
C VAL A 308 8.89 -17.53 4.37
N SER A 309 8.16 -17.59 5.47
CA SER A 309 8.72 -17.79 6.81
C SER A 309 9.33 -19.18 7.05
N GLU A 310 8.89 -20.18 6.27
CA GLU A 310 9.47 -21.51 6.18
C GLU A 310 10.90 -21.49 5.61
N ILE A 311 11.28 -20.45 4.85
CA ILE A 311 12.56 -20.37 4.15
C ILE A 311 13.44 -19.31 4.81
N LYS A 312 14.33 -19.76 5.69
CA LYS A 312 15.35 -18.92 6.34
C LYS A 312 16.68 -18.99 5.61
N GLN A 313 16.93 -20.13 4.98
CA GLN A 313 18.16 -20.43 4.26
C GLN A 313 17.83 -21.07 2.92
N TRP A 314 18.75 -20.99 1.97
CA TRP A 314 18.50 -21.56 0.66
C TRP A 314 19.81 -21.83 -0.10
N ARG A 315 19.75 -22.66 -1.15
CA ARG A 315 20.88 -23.03 -2.01
C ARG A 315 20.44 -23.27 -3.45
N LEU A 316 21.33 -23.00 -4.40
CA LEU A 316 21.07 -23.09 -5.84
C LEU A 316 21.73 -24.34 -6.46
N ARG A 317 21.04 -25.00 -7.39
CA ARG A 317 21.55 -26.08 -8.24
C ARG A 317 21.17 -25.83 -9.70
N ILE A 318 21.88 -26.51 -10.60
CA ILE A 318 21.57 -26.50 -12.04
C ILE A 318 21.63 -27.94 -12.56
N GLU A 319 20.56 -28.40 -13.22
CA GLU A 319 20.40 -29.76 -13.78
C GLU A 319 20.64 -30.89 -12.75
N GLY A 320 20.27 -30.68 -11.49
CA GLY A 320 20.50 -31.62 -10.40
C GLY A 320 21.98 -31.81 -10.02
N ARG A 321 22.89 -31.03 -10.61
CA ARG A 321 24.33 -31.06 -10.34
C ARG A 321 24.65 -30.25 -9.06
N GLY A 322 25.92 -30.26 -8.66
CA GLY A 322 26.41 -29.68 -7.40
C GLY A 322 25.98 -28.23 -7.15
N VAL A 323 26.06 -27.80 -5.88
CA VAL A 323 25.59 -26.48 -5.46
C VAL A 323 26.38 -25.38 -6.18
N VAL A 324 25.65 -24.48 -6.83
CA VAL A 324 26.20 -23.34 -7.54
C VAL A 324 26.25 -22.16 -6.56
N THR A 325 27.48 -21.75 -6.21
CA THR A 325 27.73 -20.82 -5.10
C THR A 325 28.35 -19.53 -5.62
N PRO A 326 27.83 -18.33 -5.27
CA PRO A 326 28.48 -17.06 -5.59
C PRO A 326 29.86 -16.91 -4.93
N GLU A 327 30.72 -16.11 -5.53
CA GLU A 327 32.05 -15.85 -4.96
C GLU A 327 31.94 -15.23 -3.56
N GLY A 328 32.76 -15.71 -2.61
CA GLY A 328 32.76 -15.23 -1.22
C GLY A 328 31.50 -15.59 -0.41
N LYS A 329 30.58 -16.41 -0.93
CA LYS A 329 29.38 -16.88 -0.21
C LYS A 329 29.50 -18.35 0.21
N SER A 330 28.65 -18.76 1.14
CA SER A 330 28.44 -20.17 1.54
C SER A 330 27.48 -20.87 0.56
N GLU A 331 27.64 -22.19 0.38
CA GLU A 331 26.69 -23.04 -0.35
C GLU A 331 25.26 -22.88 0.16
N VAL A 332 25.11 -22.73 1.49
CA VAL A 332 23.84 -22.35 2.13
C VAL A 332 23.88 -20.87 2.41
N GLN A 333 23.00 -20.14 1.74
CA GLN A 333 22.89 -18.70 1.80
C GLN A 333 21.69 -18.28 2.67
N THR A 334 21.71 -17.04 3.14
CA THR A 334 20.64 -16.44 3.94
C THR A 334 20.19 -15.11 3.33
N PHE A 335 19.04 -14.59 3.75
CA PHE A 335 18.60 -13.25 3.37
C PHE A 335 19.60 -12.15 3.77
N ASN A 336 20.33 -12.33 4.89
CA ASN A 336 21.31 -11.36 5.37
C ASN A 336 22.53 -11.22 4.46
N ASP A 337 22.85 -12.24 3.66
CA ASP A 337 23.96 -12.18 2.69
C ASP A 337 23.72 -11.16 1.57
N TRP A 338 22.47 -10.74 1.36
CA TRP A 338 22.01 -9.97 0.21
C TRP A 338 21.48 -8.57 0.58
N GLN A 339 21.78 -8.07 1.79
CA GLN A 339 21.34 -6.73 2.22
C GLN A 339 21.88 -5.59 1.35
N ALA A 340 22.99 -5.80 0.64
CA ALA A 340 23.55 -4.80 -0.27
C ALA A 340 22.59 -4.44 -1.43
N ASN A 341 21.69 -5.36 -1.80
CA ASN A 341 20.77 -5.20 -2.94
C ASN A 341 19.41 -4.59 -2.56
N THR A 342 19.27 -4.10 -1.32
CA THR A 342 17.99 -3.59 -0.79
C THR A 342 17.40 -2.44 -1.64
N PRO A 343 16.09 -2.49 -1.97
CA PRO A 343 15.43 -1.42 -2.73
C PRO A 343 15.45 -0.04 -2.06
N ASP A 344 15.47 0.01 -0.73
CA ASP A 344 15.51 1.27 0.02
C ASP A 344 16.93 1.87 0.13
N GLY A 345 17.95 1.14 -0.32
CA GLY A 345 19.34 1.42 0.00
C GLY A 345 19.68 1.09 1.47
N THR A 346 20.95 1.29 1.83
CA THR A 346 21.45 0.97 3.18
C THR A 346 20.78 1.87 4.24
N VAL A 347 19.84 1.30 5.01
CA VAL A 347 19.08 2.00 6.07
C VAL A 347 19.93 2.19 7.35
N GLY A 348 21.17 2.65 7.18
CA GLY A 348 22.19 2.74 8.23
C GLY A 348 22.80 4.13 8.33
N GLY A 349 22.11 5.05 8.99
CA GLY A 349 22.58 6.40 9.28
C GLY A 349 21.56 7.20 10.09
N GLU A 350 21.98 8.31 10.69
CA GLU A 350 21.03 9.25 11.29
C GLU A 350 20.23 9.95 10.19
N HIS A 351 18.92 9.67 10.11
CA HIS A 351 18.03 10.38 9.20
C HIS A 351 18.04 11.88 9.55
N ARG A 352 18.18 12.73 8.53
CA ARG A 352 18.10 14.19 8.68
C ARG A 352 16.81 14.69 8.05
N ALA A 353 15.94 15.22 8.90
CA ALA A 353 14.75 15.94 8.48
C ALA A 353 15.02 17.44 8.37
N TYR A 354 14.27 18.07 7.48
CA TYR A 354 14.26 19.51 7.24
C TYR A 354 12.81 19.98 7.19
N MET A 355 12.60 21.28 7.38
CA MET A 355 11.28 21.92 7.33
C MET A 355 11.43 23.40 7.01
N ILE A 356 10.32 24.08 6.71
CA ILE A 356 10.26 25.54 6.74
C ILE A 356 9.90 25.97 8.16
N GLY A 357 10.86 26.51 8.91
CA GLY A 357 10.63 27.01 10.26
C GLY A 357 9.69 28.21 10.29
N ALA A 358 9.12 28.54 11.46
CA ALA A 358 8.16 29.64 11.64
C ALA A 358 8.61 31.02 11.11
N ALA A 359 9.92 31.25 10.92
CA ALA A 359 10.46 32.46 10.29
C ALA A 359 10.34 32.49 8.75
N GLY A 360 9.90 31.41 8.11
CA GLY A 360 9.83 31.26 6.65
C GLY A 360 11.15 30.85 5.99
N HIS A 361 12.06 30.23 6.75
CA HIS A 361 13.39 29.79 6.30
C HIS A 361 13.55 28.28 6.46
N LEU A 362 14.47 27.68 5.70
CA LEU A 362 14.83 26.28 5.88
C LEU A 362 15.47 26.05 7.25
N SER A 363 14.99 25.02 7.95
CA SER A 363 15.49 24.55 9.25
C SER A 363 15.77 23.06 9.17
N THR A 364 16.77 22.58 9.92
CA THR A 364 16.88 21.16 10.26
C THR A 364 15.89 20.81 11.37
N LEU A 365 15.45 19.56 11.42
CA LEU A 365 14.60 19.02 12.47
C LEU A 365 15.28 17.82 13.12
N GLY A 366 15.66 17.94 14.39
CA GLY A 366 16.28 16.85 15.14
C GLY A 366 15.28 15.77 15.52
N LEU A 367 15.40 14.56 14.98
CA LEU A 367 14.37 13.50 15.15
C LEU A 367 14.30 12.88 16.55
N ASN A 368 15.27 13.14 17.42
CA ASN A 368 15.30 12.61 18.79
C ASN A 368 14.63 13.56 19.80
N ASN A 369 14.51 14.84 19.49
CA ASN A 369 14.02 15.89 20.39
C ASN A 369 13.02 16.86 19.73
N PHE A 370 12.77 16.68 18.43
CA PHE A 370 11.94 17.50 17.56
C PHE A 370 12.22 19.01 17.64
N LEU A 371 13.48 19.36 17.92
CA LEU A 371 13.95 20.76 17.89
C LEU A 371 14.26 21.18 16.44
N SER A 372 13.65 22.29 16.03
CA SER A 372 13.93 22.96 14.77
C SER A 372 15.09 23.96 14.94
N LEU A 373 16.16 23.80 14.17
CA LEU A 373 17.29 24.75 14.13
C LEU A 373 17.41 25.38 12.73
N PRO A 374 17.54 26.71 12.60
CA PRO A 374 17.75 27.34 11.29
C PRO A 374 18.98 26.78 10.56
N VAL A 375 18.86 26.46 9.28
CA VAL A 375 20.02 26.19 8.44
C VAL A 375 20.73 27.53 8.22
N VAL A 376 21.96 27.66 8.74
CA VAL A 376 22.75 28.91 8.65
C VAL A 376 23.35 29.06 7.24
N THR A 377 22.47 29.34 6.28
CA THR A 377 22.84 29.94 4.99
C THR A 377 22.72 31.46 5.11
N SER A 378 23.66 32.23 4.57
CA SER A 378 23.53 33.70 4.66
C SER A 378 22.46 34.21 3.69
N ALA A 379 21.41 34.79 4.27
CA ALA A 379 20.27 35.42 3.61
C ALA A 379 19.30 34.46 2.88
N PRO A 380 17.98 34.59 3.12
CA PRO A 380 16.99 33.63 2.66
C PRO A 380 16.52 33.91 1.23
N GLY A 381 16.24 32.86 0.46
CA GLY A 381 15.10 32.87 -0.44
C GLY A 381 13.93 32.17 0.24
N ARG A 382 12.76 32.82 0.29
CA ARG A 382 11.53 32.18 0.78
C ARG A 382 11.17 31.04 -0.18
N MET A 383 11.20 29.82 0.35
CA MET A 383 10.93 28.59 -0.37
C MET A 383 9.78 27.86 0.34
N ALA A 384 8.86 27.30 -0.43
CA ALA A 384 7.86 26.35 0.03
C ALA A 384 8.21 24.94 -0.50
N ARG A 385 7.70 23.89 0.13
CA ARG A 385 7.89 22.49 -0.31
C ARG A 385 9.37 22.13 -0.60
N PRO A 386 10.27 22.20 0.38
CA PRO A 386 11.69 21.92 0.17
C PRO A 386 11.94 20.42 -0.06
N ALA A 387 13.00 20.10 -0.80
CA ALA A 387 13.53 18.76 -0.99
C ALA A 387 15.07 18.82 -1.01
N VAL A 388 15.72 18.01 -0.18
CA VAL A 388 17.19 18.04 0.01
C VAL A 388 17.84 16.87 -0.72
N SER A 389 18.95 17.14 -1.43
CA SER A 389 19.69 16.15 -2.21
C SER A 389 20.27 15.05 -1.31
N PRO A 390 20.55 13.83 -1.84
CA PRO A 390 21.08 12.73 -1.03
C PRO A 390 22.39 13.07 -0.32
N ASP A 391 23.24 13.85 -0.99
CA ASP A 391 24.51 14.32 -0.44
C ASP A 391 24.40 15.61 0.41
N GLN A 392 23.18 16.13 0.58
CA GLN A 392 22.85 17.31 1.39
C GLN A 392 23.59 18.60 1.00
N HIS A 393 24.07 18.66 -0.25
CA HIS A 393 24.73 19.84 -0.79
C HIS A 393 23.76 20.79 -1.52
N GLU A 394 22.60 20.31 -1.94
CA GLU A 394 21.62 21.12 -2.67
C GLU A 394 20.21 20.97 -2.08
N VAL A 395 19.49 22.08 -1.95
CA VAL A 395 18.05 22.10 -1.69
C VAL A 395 17.32 22.60 -2.93
N ALA A 396 16.25 21.94 -3.30
CA ALA A 396 15.28 22.42 -4.28
C ALA A 396 13.95 22.71 -3.58
N GLY A 397 13.09 23.50 -4.21
CA GLY A 397 11.76 23.80 -3.69
C GLY A 397 11.06 24.81 -4.58
N LEU A 398 9.95 25.35 -4.10
CA LEU A 398 9.08 26.22 -4.89
C LEU A 398 9.09 27.66 -4.38
N SER A 399 8.77 28.61 -5.25
CA SER A 399 8.30 29.93 -4.81
C SER A 399 6.99 29.79 -3.99
N PRO A 400 6.64 30.77 -3.12
CA PRO A 400 5.44 30.67 -2.29
C PRO A 400 4.10 30.55 -3.05
N ASP A 401 4.07 30.94 -4.33
CA ASP A 401 2.93 30.80 -5.24
C ASP A 401 2.97 29.50 -6.08
N GLY A 402 3.98 28.65 -5.89
CA GLY A 402 4.20 27.41 -6.64
C GLY A 402 4.63 27.60 -8.10
N ARG A 403 4.81 28.82 -8.59
CA ARG A 403 5.05 29.12 -10.02
C ARG A 403 6.50 28.97 -10.48
N GLN A 404 7.45 28.93 -9.56
CA GLN A 404 8.88 28.84 -9.87
C GLN A 404 9.50 27.64 -9.17
N LEU A 405 10.29 26.85 -9.92
CA LEU A 405 11.21 25.88 -9.35
C LEU A 405 12.50 26.60 -8.97
N LEU A 406 12.86 26.52 -7.70
CA LEU A 406 14.04 27.12 -7.10
C LEU A 406 15.06 26.05 -6.71
N SER A 407 16.33 26.44 -6.64
CA SER A 407 17.38 25.62 -6.00
C SER A 407 18.41 26.50 -5.28
N SER A 408 19.04 25.99 -4.24
CA SER A 408 20.16 26.62 -3.55
C SER A 408 21.18 25.59 -3.10
N ASP A 409 22.43 25.99 -3.00
CA ASP A 409 23.48 25.19 -2.36
C ASP A 409 23.39 25.39 -0.84
N LEU A 410 23.37 24.28 -0.09
CA LEU A 410 23.20 24.25 1.37
C LEU A 410 24.47 24.59 2.16
N ASN A 411 25.63 24.42 1.54
CA ASN A 411 26.95 24.68 2.13
C ASN A 411 27.48 26.07 1.76
N SER A 412 26.84 26.76 0.82
CA SER A 412 27.23 28.10 0.39
C SER A 412 26.27 29.18 0.88
N ASN A 413 26.78 30.40 0.93
CA ASN A 413 26.04 31.64 1.18
C ASN A 413 25.21 32.10 -0.05
N GLY A 414 24.66 31.15 -0.81
CA GLY A 414 23.98 31.38 -2.09
C GLY A 414 22.51 31.73 -1.93
N VAL A 415 22.08 32.76 -2.66
CA VAL A 415 20.65 33.08 -2.85
C VAL A 415 20.03 32.02 -3.78
N PRO A 416 18.81 31.51 -3.50
CA PRO A 416 18.18 30.52 -4.37
C PRO A 416 18.01 31.01 -5.82
N ARG A 417 18.51 30.22 -6.77
CA ARG A 417 18.40 30.44 -8.22
C ARG A 417 17.08 29.87 -8.73
N VAL A 418 16.40 30.63 -9.60
CA VAL A 418 15.27 30.13 -10.39
C VAL A 418 15.80 29.16 -11.44
N LEU A 419 15.43 27.88 -11.35
CA LEU A 419 15.68 26.88 -12.39
C LEU A 419 14.66 26.98 -13.54
N ARG A 420 13.40 27.32 -13.20
CA ARG A 420 12.32 27.44 -14.16
C ARG A 420 11.16 28.26 -13.59
N THR A 421 10.49 29.05 -14.44
CA THR A 421 9.16 29.64 -14.17
C THR A 421 8.14 28.90 -15.04
N ALA A 422 6.96 28.62 -14.49
CA ALA A 422 5.87 27.97 -15.22
C ALA A 422 5.43 28.84 -16.40
N LYS A 423 5.30 28.23 -17.58
CA LYS A 423 4.95 28.92 -18.83
C LYS A 423 3.49 29.31 -18.91
N ASP A 424 2.62 28.53 -18.27
CA ASP A 424 1.18 28.75 -18.30
C ASP A 424 0.72 29.73 -17.20
N PRO A 425 -0.21 30.66 -17.45
CA PRO A 425 -0.78 31.54 -16.43
C PRO A 425 -1.42 30.82 -15.23
N GLU A 426 -1.94 29.60 -15.39
CA GLU A 426 -2.43 28.74 -14.31
C GLU A 426 -1.43 27.62 -13.93
N GLY A 427 -0.23 27.68 -14.51
CA GLY A 427 0.86 26.73 -14.29
C GLY A 427 1.52 26.87 -12.92
N ARG A 428 1.73 25.72 -12.28
CA ARG A 428 2.48 25.54 -11.03
C ARG A 428 3.44 24.36 -11.16
N PHE A 429 4.32 24.18 -10.20
CA PHE A 429 5.11 22.96 -10.03
C PHE A 429 4.54 22.10 -8.90
N THR A 430 4.69 20.77 -9.01
CA THR A 430 4.57 19.88 -7.85
C THR A 430 5.75 20.11 -6.90
N PRO A 431 5.64 19.74 -5.61
CA PRO A 431 6.81 19.55 -4.76
C PRO A 431 7.90 18.79 -5.52
N PRO A 432 9.16 19.26 -5.52
CA PRO A 432 10.25 18.52 -6.10
C PRO A 432 10.60 17.30 -5.25
N CYS A 433 11.20 16.29 -5.87
CA CYS A 433 11.85 15.19 -5.19
C CYS A 433 13.21 14.90 -5.83
N TRP A 434 14.08 14.18 -5.12
CA TRP A 434 15.34 13.68 -5.66
C TRP A 434 15.23 12.18 -5.95
N ASP A 435 16.19 11.61 -6.68
CA ASP A 435 16.43 10.16 -6.71
C ASP A 435 17.77 9.79 -6.06
N ARG A 436 18.05 8.48 -6.00
CA ARG A 436 19.27 7.90 -5.40
C ARG A 436 20.55 8.36 -6.10
N GLN A 437 20.46 8.78 -7.36
CA GLN A 437 21.56 9.26 -8.19
C GLN A 437 21.73 10.79 -8.11
N GLY A 438 20.89 11.49 -7.35
CA GLY A 438 20.94 12.95 -7.21
C GLY A 438 20.35 13.70 -8.41
N THR A 439 19.43 13.08 -9.16
CA THR A 439 18.59 13.79 -10.14
C THR A 439 17.44 14.47 -9.41
N LEU A 440 17.22 15.75 -9.69
CA LEU A 440 16.03 16.49 -9.27
C LEU A 440 14.87 16.22 -10.22
N TRP A 441 13.68 15.93 -9.70
CA TRP A 441 12.44 15.69 -10.44
C TRP A 441 11.32 16.62 -9.96
N THR A 442 10.48 17.11 -10.87
CA THR A 442 9.25 17.87 -10.57
C THR A 442 8.34 17.91 -11.80
N VAL A 443 7.02 18.04 -11.61
CA VAL A 443 6.07 18.22 -12.72
C VAL A 443 5.63 19.69 -12.83
N GLU A 444 5.78 20.29 -14.01
CA GLU A 444 5.07 21.52 -14.38
C GLU A 444 3.64 21.14 -14.77
N THR A 445 2.62 21.68 -14.09
CA THR A 445 1.23 21.23 -14.19
C THR A 445 0.25 22.39 -14.21
N SER A 446 -0.85 22.22 -14.94
CA SER A 446 -1.97 23.15 -15.09
C SER A 446 -3.25 22.35 -15.41
N PRO A 447 -4.45 22.95 -15.43
CA PRO A 447 -5.68 22.19 -15.70
C PRO A 447 -5.60 21.38 -17.00
N GLY A 448 -5.75 20.06 -16.89
CA GLY A 448 -5.74 19.13 -18.03
C GLY A 448 -4.40 18.93 -18.74
N LYS A 449 -3.27 19.44 -18.23
CA LYS A 449 -1.96 19.21 -18.85
C LYS A 449 -0.78 19.26 -17.88
N SER A 450 0.25 18.46 -18.13
CA SER A 450 1.48 18.46 -17.36
C SER A 450 2.73 18.03 -18.14
N MET A 451 3.91 18.29 -17.57
CA MET A 451 5.21 17.89 -18.11
C MET A 451 6.16 17.57 -16.96
N LEU A 452 6.70 16.35 -16.94
CA LEU A 452 7.75 15.96 -15.99
C LEU A 452 9.11 16.55 -16.44
N TRP A 453 9.76 17.24 -15.50
CA TRP A 453 11.10 17.80 -15.65
C TRP A 453 12.09 17.03 -14.79
N LYS A 454 13.30 16.85 -15.32
CA LYS A 454 14.45 16.32 -14.59
C LYS A 454 15.68 17.22 -14.68
N ARG A 455 16.56 17.15 -13.67
CA ARG A 455 17.90 17.77 -13.71
C ARG A 455 18.89 16.90 -12.97
N GLU A 456 19.80 16.29 -13.71
CA GLU A 456 20.99 15.64 -13.17
C GLU A 456 21.94 16.70 -12.57
N ARG A 457 22.67 16.35 -11.50
CA ARG A 457 23.58 17.27 -10.81
C ARG A 457 24.54 17.97 -11.79
N GLY A 458 24.66 19.29 -11.65
CA GLY A 458 25.53 20.13 -12.48
C GLY A 458 25.05 20.35 -13.92
N LYS A 459 23.92 19.75 -14.34
CA LYS A 459 23.32 19.95 -15.68
C LYS A 459 22.12 20.90 -15.63
N THR A 460 21.61 21.25 -16.81
CA THR A 460 20.37 22.03 -16.96
C THR A 460 19.12 21.17 -16.76
N LEU A 461 18.04 21.81 -16.32
CA LEU A 461 16.72 21.18 -16.23
C LEU A 461 16.17 20.92 -17.65
N LYS A 462 15.74 19.69 -17.92
CA LYS A 462 15.19 19.23 -19.21
C LYS A 462 13.81 18.55 -19.01
N PRO A 463 12.93 18.54 -20.01
CA PRO A 463 11.76 17.67 -19.95
C PRO A 463 12.20 16.22 -20.13
N VAL A 464 11.43 15.26 -19.62
CA VAL A 464 11.60 13.85 -20.00
C VAL A 464 11.17 13.61 -21.45
N TRP A 465 11.63 12.53 -22.06
CA TRP A 465 11.33 12.23 -23.47
C TRP A 465 9.86 11.87 -23.68
N HIS A 466 9.30 11.06 -22.77
CA HIS A 466 7.88 10.72 -22.75
C HIS A 466 7.35 10.74 -21.32
N TRP A 467 6.16 11.32 -21.15
CA TRP A 467 5.46 11.46 -19.89
C TRP A 467 4.02 10.99 -20.06
N GLY A 468 3.70 9.80 -19.54
CA GLY A 468 2.42 9.13 -19.74
C GLY A 468 1.20 9.76 -19.03
N LEU A 469 1.36 10.95 -18.44
CA LEU A 469 0.30 11.74 -17.79
C LEU A 469 0.26 13.19 -18.32
N ASP A 470 0.80 13.43 -19.51
CA ASP A 470 0.88 14.76 -20.14
C ASP A 470 -0.48 15.45 -20.32
N GLY A 471 -1.57 14.71 -20.54
CA GLY A 471 -2.95 15.19 -20.56
C GLY A 471 -3.66 15.23 -19.20
N ARG A 472 -2.93 15.16 -18.06
CA ARG A 472 -3.49 15.14 -16.70
C ARG A 472 -2.94 16.29 -15.85
N GLU A 473 -3.75 16.74 -14.90
CA GLU A 473 -3.32 17.65 -13.83
C GLU A 473 -2.71 16.82 -12.68
N ILE A 474 -1.54 17.23 -12.18
CA ILE A 474 -0.78 16.54 -11.13
C ILE A 474 -0.75 17.38 -9.84
N TYR A 475 -0.71 16.73 -8.68
CA TYR A 475 -0.64 17.38 -7.37
C TYR A 475 0.66 17.05 -6.60
N ALA A 476 1.14 15.80 -6.65
CA ALA A 476 2.37 15.36 -6.02
C ALA A 476 3.12 14.35 -6.90
N LEU A 477 4.44 14.25 -6.71
CA LEU A 477 5.37 13.37 -7.41
C LEU A 477 6.44 12.89 -6.40
N GLN A 478 6.70 11.58 -6.32
CA GLN A 478 7.82 11.02 -5.57
C GLN A 478 8.45 9.84 -6.32
N VAL A 479 9.73 9.96 -6.66
CA VAL A 479 10.54 8.85 -7.21
C VAL A 479 10.94 7.91 -6.07
N ALA A 480 10.84 6.60 -6.32
CA ALA A 480 11.19 5.58 -5.33
C ALA A 480 12.71 5.47 -5.15
N ARG A 481 13.13 4.88 -4.02
CA ARG A 481 14.55 4.68 -3.66
C ARG A 481 15.31 3.77 -4.62
N ASP A 482 14.58 2.90 -5.31
CA ASP A 482 15.08 2.06 -6.40
C ASP A 482 15.36 2.81 -7.72
N GLY A 483 14.92 4.06 -7.87
CA GLY A 483 15.11 4.89 -9.07
C GLY A 483 14.30 4.46 -10.30
N VAL A 484 13.50 3.40 -10.19
CA VAL A 484 12.72 2.80 -11.29
C VAL A 484 11.23 3.07 -11.14
N ARG A 485 10.68 3.13 -9.92
CA ARG A 485 9.25 3.40 -9.68
C ARG A 485 9.01 4.87 -9.35
N VAL A 486 7.84 5.38 -9.71
CA VAL A 486 7.42 6.76 -9.44
C VAL A 486 5.96 6.81 -9.03
N ALA A 487 5.70 7.39 -7.86
CA ALA A 487 4.36 7.60 -7.32
C ALA A 487 3.88 9.02 -7.65
N VAL A 488 2.61 9.16 -8.04
CA VAL A 488 2.01 10.39 -8.55
C VAL A 488 0.59 10.54 -8.00
N VAL A 489 0.23 11.73 -7.54
CA VAL A 489 -1.19 12.08 -7.32
C VAL A 489 -1.70 12.80 -8.57
N ALA A 490 -2.55 12.14 -9.34
CA ALA A 490 -3.05 12.63 -10.63
C ALA A 490 -4.58 12.82 -10.61
N LYS A 491 -5.08 13.84 -11.34
CA LYS A 491 -6.52 14.04 -11.55
C LYS A 491 -7.02 13.11 -12.65
N ILE A 492 -7.73 12.05 -12.26
CA ILE A 492 -8.30 11.06 -13.17
C ILE A 492 -9.79 10.90 -12.81
N ASP A 493 -10.64 11.00 -13.84
CA ASP A 493 -12.10 10.91 -13.76
C ASP A 493 -12.71 11.81 -12.66
N GLY A 494 -12.18 13.03 -12.58
CA GLY A 494 -12.59 14.06 -11.62
C GLY A 494 -11.94 13.96 -10.24
N ARG A 495 -11.41 12.80 -9.84
CA ARG A 495 -10.82 12.53 -8.52
C ARG A 495 -9.30 12.64 -8.52
N LYS A 496 -8.71 12.93 -7.35
CA LYS A 496 -7.26 12.85 -7.14
C LYS A 496 -6.89 11.43 -6.73
N GLN A 497 -6.20 10.70 -7.60
CA GLN A 497 -5.90 9.27 -7.40
C GLN A 497 -4.38 9.04 -7.35
N VAL A 498 -3.94 8.10 -6.51
CA VAL A 498 -2.55 7.62 -6.49
C VAL A 498 -2.31 6.69 -7.69
N GLN A 499 -1.33 7.04 -8.50
CA GLN A 499 -0.80 6.23 -9.58
C GLN A 499 0.64 5.85 -9.27
N VAL A 500 1.03 4.61 -9.51
CA VAL A 500 2.44 4.20 -9.58
C VAL A 500 2.77 3.86 -11.02
N GLY A 501 3.81 4.49 -11.55
CA GLY A 501 4.36 4.20 -12.87
C GLY A 501 5.84 3.86 -12.77
N ARG A 502 6.46 3.64 -13.93
CA ARG A 502 7.88 3.35 -14.05
C ARG A 502 8.63 4.42 -14.80
N ILE A 503 9.92 4.53 -14.48
CA ILE A 503 10.95 5.28 -15.18
C ILE A 503 11.82 4.25 -15.90
N ALA A 504 11.95 4.37 -17.21
CA ALA A 504 12.73 3.47 -18.06
C ALA A 504 13.61 4.25 -19.05
N GLY A 505 14.68 3.60 -19.52
CA GLY A 505 15.68 4.26 -20.38
C GLY A 505 16.72 5.07 -19.58
N SER A 506 17.50 5.88 -20.29
CA SER A 506 18.62 6.62 -19.71
C SER A 506 18.97 7.88 -20.50
N GLY A 507 19.76 8.78 -19.90
CA GLY A 507 20.17 10.03 -20.53
C GLY A 507 18.98 10.88 -20.96
N ASP A 508 18.96 11.34 -22.21
CA ASP A 508 17.86 12.15 -22.76
C ASP A 508 16.67 11.31 -23.26
N ARG A 509 16.72 9.96 -23.18
CA ARG A 509 15.65 9.05 -23.65
C ARG A 509 14.95 8.35 -22.48
N ILE A 510 14.53 9.14 -21.48
CA ILE A 510 13.75 8.63 -20.34
C ILE A 510 12.25 8.62 -20.67
N ASP A 511 11.67 7.43 -20.56
CA ASP A 511 10.24 7.16 -20.55
C ASP A 511 9.75 7.12 -19.10
N ALA A 512 8.75 7.95 -18.76
CA ALA A 512 8.08 7.90 -17.47
C ALA A 512 6.59 7.65 -17.70
N GLY A 513 6.14 6.42 -17.46
CA GLY A 513 4.85 5.93 -17.97
C GLY A 513 4.42 4.59 -17.40
N SER A 514 3.52 3.91 -18.11
CA SER A 514 2.86 2.66 -17.67
C SER A 514 2.19 2.79 -16.28
N PHE A 515 1.59 3.96 -16.01
CA PHE A 515 0.95 4.28 -14.75
C PHE A 515 -0.25 3.37 -14.47
N VAL A 516 -0.31 2.85 -13.24
CA VAL A 516 -1.45 2.08 -12.73
C VAL A 516 -1.94 2.60 -11.38
N PRO A 517 -3.26 2.62 -11.15
CA PRO A 517 -3.86 2.93 -9.86
C PRO A 517 -3.54 1.84 -8.82
N VAL A 518 -3.05 2.28 -7.65
CA VAL A 518 -2.66 1.39 -6.54
C VAL A 518 -3.88 0.89 -5.76
N SER A 519 -4.78 1.80 -5.39
CA SER A 519 -5.95 1.49 -4.56
C SER A 519 -7.11 2.44 -4.89
N SER A 520 -8.33 1.93 -4.75
CA SER A 520 -9.59 2.67 -4.87
C SER A 520 -10.27 2.93 -3.52
N GLU A 521 -9.64 2.61 -2.39
CA GLU A 521 -10.22 2.81 -1.05
C GLU A 521 -10.27 4.27 -0.60
N LEU A 522 -9.37 5.11 -1.12
CA LEU A 522 -9.40 6.55 -0.89
C LEU A 522 -10.24 7.23 -1.97
N ALA A 523 -11.15 8.11 -1.57
CA ALA A 523 -11.95 8.93 -2.47
C ALA A 523 -11.08 9.98 -3.17
N GLU A 524 -10.14 10.56 -2.42
CA GLU A 524 -9.14 11.51 -2.89
C GLU A 524 -7.84 11.39 -2.09
N THR A 525 -6.72 11.67 -2.74
CA THR A 525 -5.40 11.86 -2.12
C THR A 525 -4.89 13.28 -2.41
N ASP A 526 -4.33 13.95 -1.42
CA ASP A 526 -3.83 15.33 -1.53
C ASP A 526 -2.28 15.41 -1.59
N ASP A 527 -1.57 14.50 -0.91
CA ASP A 527 -0.09 14.42 -0.92
C ASP A 527 0.41 13.00 -0.63
N LEU A 528 1.66 12.67 -0.98
CA LEU A 528 2.29 11.36 -0.73
C LEU A 528 3.81 11.40 -0.51
N SER A 529 4.32 10.39 0.19
CA SER A 529 5.74 10.13 0.42
C SER A 529 6.01 8.62 0.48
N TRP A 530 7.16 8.15 0.01
CA TRP A 530 7.56 6.74 0.19
C TRP A 530 7.90 6.49 1.66
N ARG A 531 7.15 5.57 2.30
CA ARG A 531 7.42 5.12 3.67
C ARG A 531 8.59 4.14 3.69
N ASP A 532 8.57 3.22 2.75
CA ASP A 532 9.55 2.17 2.47
C ASP A 532 9.35 1.73 1.00
N TYR A 533 10.09 0.73 0.54
CA TYR A 533 9.98 0.27 -0.85
C TYR A 533 8.61 -0.32 -1.23
N ASN A 534 7.77 -0.75 -0.28
CA ASN A 534 6.47 -1.34 -0.52
C ASN A 534 5.30 -0.43 -0.14
N THR A 535 5.53 0.62 0.63
CA THR A 535 4.45 1.41 1.25
C THR A 535 4.58 2.90 0.94
N LEU A 536 3.46 3.52 0.58
CA LEU A 536 3.32 4.97 0.54
C LEU A 536 2.65 5.46 1.83
N ALA A 537 3.22 6.50 2.44
CA ALA A 537 2.50 7.33 3.40
C ALA A 537 1.74 8.40 2.60
N VAL A 538 0.42 8.47 2.75
CA VAL A 538 -0.45 9.35 1.95
C VAL A 538 -1.37 10.19 2.83
N LEU A 539 -1.69 11.40 2.39
CA LEU A 539 -2.78 12.22 2.94
C LEU A 539 -4.01 12.09 2.04
N GLY A 540 -5.16 11.70 2.59
CA GLY A 540 -6.37 11.54 1.77
C GLY A 540 -7.67 11.48 2.58
N ARG A 541 -8.77 11.21 1.87
CA ARG A 541 -10.14 11.07 2.40
C ARG A 541 -10.67 9.66 2.08
N LYS A 542 -11.18 8.91 3.05
CA LYS A 542 -12.01 7.71 2.80
C LYS A 542 -13.49 8.11 2.77
N THR A 543 -14.30 7.56 1.86
CA THR A 543 -15.77 7.75 1.92
C THR A 543 -16.35 7.04 3.15
N PRO A 544 -17.29 7.62 3.93
CA PRO A 544 -17.94 8.93 3.77
C PRO A 544 -17.29 10.07 4.57
N ASP A 545 -16.06 9.90 5.05
CA ASP A 545 -15.32 10.94 5.77
C ASP A 545 -15.00 12.14 4.86
N THR A 546 -14.95 13.31 5.48
CA THR A 546 -14.62 14.60 4.86
C THR A 546 -13.25 15.12 5.32
N GLN A 547 -12.69 14.57 6.40
CA GLN A 547 -11.40 14.97 6.93
C GLN A 547 -10.23 14.38 6.13
N VAL A 548 -9.18 15.17 5.94
CA VAL A 548 -7.89 14.66 5.46
C VAL A 548 -7.21 13.96 6.62
N LEU A 549 -6.91 12.67 6.44
CA LEU A 549 -6.17 11.87 7.41
C LEU A 549 -4.97 11.20 6.72
N PRO A 550 -3.90 10.88 7.48
CA PRO A 550 -2.80 10.09 6.97
C PRO A 550 -3.13 8.60 6.98
N TYR A 551 -2.70 7.92 5.92
CA TYR A 551 -2.83 6.48 5.73
C TYR A 551 -1.52 5.87 5.26
N LEU A 552 -1.35 4.57 5.51
CA LEU A 552 -0.37 3.73 4.83
C LEU A 552 -1.08 2.98 3.69
N MET A 553 -0.55 3.15 2.48
CA MET A 553 -1.02 2.52 1.24
C MET A 553 0.09 1.60 0.69
N PRO A 554 -0.01 0.28 0.90
CA PRO A 554 0.85 -0.69 0.22
C PRO A 554 0.70 -0.57 -1.30
N VAL A 555 1.81 -0.56 -2.04
CA VAL A 555 1.83 -0.48 -3.52
C VAL A 555 1.61 -1.83 -4.19
N ASP A 556 1.55 -2.89 -3.40
CA ASP A 556 1.29 -4.26 -3.85
C ASP A 556 -0.21 -4.57 -4.04
N GLY A 557 -1.10 -3.64 -3.65
CA GLY A 557 -2.57 -3.75 -3.78
C GLY A 557 -3.30 -4.12 -2.49
N SER A 558 -2.58 -4.31 -1.38
CA SER A 558 -3.15 -4.62 -0.06
C SER A 558 -3.96 -3.46 0.53
N ALA A 559 -4.78 -3.75 1.56
CA ALA A 559 -5.71 -2.79 2.16
C ALA A 559 -5.03 -1.53 2.74
N VAL A 560 -5.71 -0.38 2.63
CA VAL A 560 -5.18 0.91 3.09
C VAL A 560 -5.47 1.09 4.58
N THR A 561 -4.43 1.21 5.41
CA THR A 561 -4.57 1.33 6.87
C THR A 561 -4.42 2.78 7.34
N SER A 562 -5.15 3.19 8.39
CA SER A 562 -4.99 4.50 9.02
C SER A 562 -3.64 4.62 9.74
N LEU A 563 -3.07 5.82 9.77
CA LEU A 563 -1.80 6.08 10.46
C LEU A 563 -1.98 7.04 11.64
N GLY A 564 -1.69 6.54 12.83
CA GLY A 564 -1.77 7.29 14.09
C GLY A 564 -3.18 7.70 14.49
N VAL A 565 -3.29 8.33 15.66
CA VAL A 565 -4.56 8.78 16.25
C VAL A 565 -4.43 10.17 16.89
N GLY A 566 -5.57 10.79 17.21
CA GLY A 566 -5.63 12.12 17.82
C GLY A 566 -5.85 13.26 16.82
N SER A 567 -5.79 14.50 17.32
CA SER A 567 -6.11 15.70 16.54
C SER A 567 -4.91 16.18 15.72
N LEU A 568 -5.06 16.16 14.40
CA LEU A 568 -4.01 16.57 13.45
C LEU A 568 -4.16 18.00 12.89
N GLY A 569 -5.25 18.71 13.16
CA GLY A 569 -5.56 19.99 12.50
C GLY A 569 -6.01 19.79 11.04
N GLU A 570 -5.53 20.63 10.12
CA GLU A 570 -5.71 20.50 8.67
C GLU A 570 -4.37 20.04 8.04
N PRO A 571 -4.16 18.74 7.75
CA PRO A 571 -2.94 18.24 7.12
C PRO A 571 -2.73 18.80 5.72
N LEU A 572 -1.53 19.33 5.45
CA LEU A 572 -1.16 19.97 4.19
C LEU A 572 0.03 19.33 3.48
N SER A 573 0.83 18.49 4.16
CA SER A 573 1.97 17.77 3.57
C SER A 573 2.39 16.58 4.41
N ILE A 574 2.97 15.56 3.77
CA ILE A 574 3.48 14.36 4.43
C ILE A 574 4.90 14.01 3.97
N ALA A 575 5.75 13.65 4.92
CA ALA A 575 7.11 13.17 4.65
C ALA A 575 7.38 11.88 5.43
N ALA A 576 7.97 10.91 4.75
CA ALA A 576 8.37 9.63 5.31
C ALA A 576 9.73 9.19 4.76
N ILE A 577 10.36 8.25 5.46
CA ILE A 577 11.63 7.63 5.10
C ILE A 577 11.67 6.21 5.71
N PRO A 578 12.35 5.22 5.08
CA PRO A 578 12.49 3.88 5.65
C PRO A 578 13.14 3.96 7.03
N GLY A 579 12.52 3.35 8.04
CA GLY A 579 13.03 3.32 9.41
C GLY A 579 12.90 4.61 10.25
N GLY A 580 12.53 5.75 9.66
CA GLY A 580 12.30 7.01 10.39
C GLY A 580 10.87 7.17 10.95
N PRO A 581 10.53 8.31 11.56
CA PRO A 581 9.14 8.69 11.83
C PRO A 581 8.42 9.21 10.57
N VAL A 582 7.09 9.19 10.57
CA VAL A 582 6.30 9.97 9.60
C VAL A 582 6.07 11.37 10.16
N LEU A 583 6.24 12.38 9.32
CA LEU A 583 6.08 13.80 9.64
C LEU A 583 4.92 14.38 8.84
N ILE A 584 4.08 15.18 9.50
CA ILE A 584 2.92 15.85 8.88
C ILE A 584 3.08 17.36 9.03
N GLY A 585 3.12 18.10 7.93
CA GLY A 585 2.93 19.55 7.98
C GLY A 585 1.44 19.86 8.03
N THR A 586 0.98 20.54 9.06
CA THR A 586 -0.44 20.86 9.31
C THR A 586 -0.67 22.35 9.55
N LYS A 587 -1.93 22.76 9.54
CA LYS A 587 -2.41 24.06 9.97
C LYS A 587 -3.45 23.90 11.09
N SER A 588 -3.27 24.65 12.18
CA SER A 588 -4.21 24.67 13.31
C SER A 588 -4.39 26.11 13.80
N SER A 589 -5.63 26.59 13.86
CA SER A 589 -5.98 27.92 14.39
C SER A 589 -5.06 29.06 13.90
N SER A 590 -4.80 29.09 12.58
CA SER A 590 -3.87 29.98 11.85
C SER A 590 -2.35 29.75 12.00
N GLN A 591 -1.91 28.85 12.88
CA GLN A 591 -0.50 28.46 13.00
C GLN A 591 -0.18 27.27 12.09
N HIS A 592 1.02 27.26 11.51
CA HIS A 592 1.58 26.08 10.86
C HIS A 592 2.40 25.29 11.89
N LEU A 593 2.17 23.98 11.94
CA LEU A 593 2.86 23.06 12.82
C LEU A 593 3.38 21.86 12.03
N VAL A 594 4.52 21.30 12.44
CA VAL A 594 4.93 19.96 12.06
C VAL A 594 4.56 19.00 13.21
N CYS A 595 3.80 17.96 12.86
CA CYS A 595 3.47 16.87 13.76
C CYS A 595 4.37 15.66 13.48
N HIS A 596 4.63 14.88 14.52
CA HIS A 596 5.30 13.59 14.44
C HIS A 596 4.53 12.53 15.22
N GLN A 597 4.72 11.25 14.90
CA GLN A 597 4.23 10.17 15.75
C GLN A 597 5.03 10.13 17.06
N SER A 598 4.35 9.93 18.19
CA SER A 598 4.99 9.85 19.51
C SER A 598 5.86 8.59 19.66
N ALA A 599 5.42 7.47 19.09
CA ALA A 599 6.12 6.20 19.00
C ALA A 599 6.01 5.66 17.56
N TYR A 600 6.89 6.10 16.66
CA TYR A 600 6.77 5.87 15.20
C TYR A 600 6.84 4.40 14.72
N ARG A 601 7.14 3.46 15.61
CA ARG A 601 7.07 2.01 15.33
C ARG A 601 5.70 1.40 15.64
N GLU A 602 4.82 2.16 16.27
CA GLU A 602 3.45 1.79 16.56
C GLU A 602 2.56 2.53 15.57
N ARG A 603 1.88 1.79 14.67
CA ARG A 603 1.03 2.38 13.63
C ARG A 603 0.00 3.34 14.22
N ASP A 604 -0.62 2.96 15.34
CA ASP A 604 -1.75 3.66 15.94
C ASP A 604 -1.32 4.69 17.01
N SER A 605 -0.06 5.16 16.95
CA SER A 605 0.51 6.13 17.89
C SER A 605 -0.12 7.53 17.80
N GLU A 606 -0.23 8.23 18.95
CA GLU A 606 -0.72 9.61 19.00
C GLU A 606 0.19 10.60 18.27
N TRP A 607 -0.44 11.52 17.54
CA TRP A 607 0.22 12.63 16.85
C TRP A 607 0.58 13.77 17.81
N ALA A 608 1.88 14.07 17.91
CA ALA A 608 2.40 15.22 18.65
C ALA A 608 2.63 16.40 17.69
N CYS A 609 1.75 17.40 17.74
CA CYS A 609 1.79 18.61 16.90
C CYS A 609 2.34 19.81 17.69
N ASN A 610 3.67 19.85 17.90
CA ASN A 610 4.33 20.80 18.80
C ASN A 610 5.49 21.61 18.17
N VAL A 611 5.88 21.31 16.93
CA VAL A 611 7.00 21.99 16.25
C VAL A 611 6.47 23.12 15.36
N ALA A 612 6.91 24.36 15.54
CA ALA A 612 6.40 25.50 14.78
C ALA A 612 7.03 25.63 13.37
N GLY A 613 6.22 25.42 12.33
CA GLY A 613 6.60 25.54 10.92
C GLY A 613 5.82 24.61 9.99
N SER A 614 6.28 24.44 8.75
CA SER A 614 5.56 23.76 7.67
C SER A 614 6.48 22.94 6.77
N ASP A 615 5.88 22.19 5.83
CA ASP A 615 6.55 21.45 4.77
C ASP A 615 7.77 20.62 5.24
N PRO A 616 7.56 19.63 6.14
CA PRO A 616 8.62 18.71 6.53
C PRO A 616 9.07 17.89 5.31
N THR A 617 10.35 17.55 5.29
CA THR A 617 10.97 16.70 4.27
C THR A 617 12.16 15.94 4.87
N TYR A 618 12.58 14.86 4.23
CA TYR A 618 13.84 14.21 4.53
C TYR A 618 14.89 14.59 3.47
N ALA A 619 16.17 14.50 3.81
CA ALA A 619 17.19 14.25 2.79
C ALA A 619 16.93 12.86 2.18
N PHE A 620 17.10 12.75 0.86
CA PHE A 620 16.87 11.49 0.15
C PHE A 620 17.89 10.41 0.56
#